data_AF-A0A0K8Q9T6-F1
#
_entry.id   AF-A0A0K8Q9T6-F1
#
_cell.length_a   1.000
_cell.length_b   1.000
_cell.length_c   1.000
_cell.angle_alpha   90.00
_cell.angle_beta   90.00
_cell.angle_gamma   90.00
#
_symmetry.space_group_name_H-M   'P 1'
#
loop_
_entity.id
_entity.type
_entity.pdbx_description
1 polymer ?
#
loop_
_entity_poly.entity_id
_entity_poly.type
_entity_poly.pdbx_seq_one_letter_code
_entity_poly.pdbx_strand_id
1 'polypeptide(L)'
;MRAGGRLVAGGTHDGLFYKPTVLADLTLDNPAFAKEIFGPVAPVTKFSTIEEVAELVNANEYGLSVGILGDVGEAMKIADRVNSGKVHINEQTVSDEANSPFGGVGASGTGSRIGGATANIEAFTETQWLTMRPEIAPYPF
;
A
#
# COMPACT_ATOMS: atom_id res chain seq x y z
N MET A 1 16.21 -16.60 -19.19
CA MET A 1 16.04 -16.13 -17.79
C MET A 1 17.41 -16.08 -17.14
N ARG A 2 17.99 -14.88 -16.96
CA ARG A 2 19.33 -14.70 -16.35
C ARG A 2 19.29 -14.22 -14.89
N ALA A 3 18.10 -13.96 -14.33
CA ALA A 3 17.93 -13.21 -13.08
C ALA A 3 17.52 -14.05 -11.85
N GLY A 4 17.58 -15.39 -11.89
CA GLY A 4 17.25 -16.24 -10.73
C GLY A 4 15.76 -16.20 -10.37
N GLY A 5 15.00 -17.15 -10.90
CA GLY A 5 13.56 -17.28 -10.67
C GLY A 5 12.95 -18.31 -11.63
N ARG A 6 11.81 -18.88 -11.23
CA ARG A 6 11.09 -19.88 -12.01
C ARG A 6 9.83 -19.28 -12.64
N LEU A 7 9.74 -19.38 -13.97
CA LEU A 7 8.51 -19.07 -14.69
C LEU A 7 7.48 -20.17 -14.45
N VAL A 8 6.36 -19.83 -13.83
CA VAL A 8 5.27 -20.78 -13.52
C VAL A 8 4.19 -20.75 -14.59
N ALA A 9 3.87 -19.57 -15.11
CA ALA A 9 2.87 -19.36 -16.16
C ALA A 9 3.22 -18.13 -17.00
N GLY A 10 2.73 -18.06 -18.24
CA GLY A 10 2.90 -16.91 -19.13
C GLY A 10 4.32 -16.78 -19.69
N GLY A 11 4.88 -15.57 -19.63
CA GLY A 11 6.24 -15.27 -20.10
C GLY A 11 6.38 -15.01 -21.60
N THR A 12 5.26 -14.91 -22.32
CA THR A 12 5.22 -14.62 -23.75
C THR A 12 4.41 -13.36 -24.03
N HIS A 13 4.71 -12.72 -25.17
CA HIS A 13 3.99 -11.54 -25.63
C HIS A 13 3.96 -11.50 -27.16
N ASP A 14 3.00 -10.76 -27.71
CA ASP A 14 2.94 -10.39 -29.12
C ASP A 14 2.66 -8.89 -29.21
N GLY A 15 3.64 -8.11 -29.68
CA GLY A 15 3.58 -6.65 -29.61
C GLY A 15 3.29 -6.15 -28.18
N LEU A 16 2.18 -5.42 -28.02
CA LEU A 16 1.70 -4.89 -26.73
C LEU A 16 0.87 -5.90 -25.91
N PHE A 17 0.60 -7.10 -26.42
CA PHE A 17 -0.22 -8.10 -25.76
C PHE A 17 0.64 -9.07 -24.94
N TYR A 18 0.77 -8.80 -23.64
CA TYR A 18 1.50 -9.64 -22.70
C TYR A 18 0.59 -10.68 -22.05
N LYS A 19 1.02 -11.95 -22.00
CA LYS A 19 0.29 -12.99 -21.26
C LYS A 19 0.48 -12.79 -19.74
N PRO A 20 -0.56 -13.01 -18.92
CA PRO A 20 -0.43 -13.06 -17.46
C PRO A 20 0.69 -13.99 -17.05
N THR A 21 1.67 -13.45 -16.35
CA THR A 21 2.93 -14.10 -16.04
C THR A 21 3.07 -14.29 -14.54
N VAL A 22 3.38 -15.50 -14.10
CA VAL A 22 3.63 -15.80 -12.68
C VAL A 22 5.09 -16.20 -12.52
N LEU A 23 5.80 -15.51 -11.64
CA LEU A 23 7.19 -15.79 -11.31
C LEU A 23 7.27 -16.28 -9.86
N ALA A 24 7.94 -17.40 -9.64
CA ALA A 24 8.18 -17.95 -8.30
C ALA A 24 9.68 -18.05 -8.02
N ASP A 25 10.03 -18.25 -6.75
CA ASP A 25 11.40 -18.53 -6.31
C ASP A 25 12.41 -17.42 -6.73
N LEU A 26 11.93 -16.17 -6.75
CA LEU A 26 12.76 -14.97 -6.93
C LEU A 26 13.50 -14.65 -5.63
N THR A 27 14.71 -14.13 -5.74
CA THR A 27 15.36 -13.46 -4.61
C THR A 27 14.65 -12.13 -4.32
N LEU A 28 14.69 -11.66 -3.06
CA LEU A 28 13.98 -10.45 -2.65
C LEU A 28 14.56 -9.17 -3.27
N ASP A 29 15.82 -9.20 -3.71
CA ASP A 29 16.49 -8.11 -4.44
C ASP A 29 16.23 -8.14 -5.95
N ASN A 30 15.54 -9.17 -6.46
CA ASN A 30 15.17 -9.24 -7.87
C ASN A 30 14.25 -8.06 -8.22
N PRO A 31 14.53 -7.29 -9.30
CA PRO A 31 13.69 -6.16 -9.69
C PRO A 31 12.22 -6.52 -9.90
N ALA A 32 11.93 -7.75 -10.36
CA ALA A 32 10.56 -8.21 -10.54
C ALA A 32 9.82 -8.48 -9.21
N PHE A 33 10.53 -8.52 -8.08
CA PHE A 33 9.96 -8.58 -6.74
C PHE A 33 10.00 -7.21 -6.05
N ALA A 34 11.13 -6.50 -6.13
CA ALA A 34 11.40 -5.29 -5.35
C ALA A 34 10.85 -3.99 -5.96
N LYS A 35 10.48 -3.97 -7.25
CA LYS A 35 9.98 -2.76 -7.94
C LYS A 35 8.54 -2.93 -8.41
N GLU A 36 7.84 -1.81 -8.51
CA GLU A 36 6.47 -1.79 -9.01
C GLU A 36 6.41 -2.27 -10.46
N ILE A 37 5.54 -3.25 -10.71
CA ILE A 37 5.26 -3.75 -12.06
C ILE A 37 3.85 -3.31 -12.46
N PHE A 38 3.77 -2.34 -13.36
CA PHE A 38 2.50 -1.83 -13.89
C PHE A 38 1.99 -2.66 -15.08
N GLY A 39 2.14 -3.98 -14.99
CA GLY A 39 1.85 -4.94 -16.06
C GLY A 39 1.43 -6.31 -15.51
N PRO A 40 1.06 -7.25 -16.38
CA PRO A 40 0.42 -8.50 -15.96
C PRO A 40 1.45 -9.54 -15.48
N VAL A 41 2.28 -9.18 -14.50
CA VAL A 41 3.30 -10.05 -13.90
C VAL A 41 3.10 -10.10 -12.39
N ALA A 42 2.93 -11.30 -11.84
CA ALA A 42 2.75 -11.54 -10.42
C ALA A 42 3.95 -12.32 -9.84
N PRO A 43 4.84 -11.67 -9.08
CA PRO A 43 5.83 -12.38 -8.28
C PRO A 43 5.17 -13.06 -7.08
N VAL A 44 5.57 -14.30 -6.80
CA VAL A 44 5.07 -15.10 -5.67
C VAL A 44 6.25 -15.57 -4.84
N THR A 45 6.21 -15.23 -3.55
CA THR A 45 7.16 -15.73 -2.55
C THR A 45 6.42 -16.46 -1.43
N LYS A 46 7.14 -17.30 -0.71
CA LYS A 46 6.62 -18.04 0.44
C LYS A 46 7.12 -17.38 1.71
N PHE A 47 6.36 -17.56 2.78
CA PHE A 47 6.73 -17.22 4.15
C PHE A 47 6.26 -18.34 5.07
N SER A 48 6.78 -18.38 6.28
CA SER A 48 6.52 -19.43 7.29
C SER A 48 5.94 -18.87 8.59
N THR A 49 6.12 -17.58 8.88
CA THR A 49 5.63 -16.93 10.11
C THR A 49 4.97 -15.58 9.83
N ILE A 50 4.19 -15.10 10.82
CA ILE A 50 3.56 -13.78 10.79
C ILE A 50 4.63 -12.67 10.80
N GLU A 51 5.70 -12.87 11.55
CA GLU A 51 6.83 -11.93 11.62
C GLU A 51 7.52 -11.82 10.26
N GLU A 52 7.79 -12.94 9.60
CA GLU A 52 8.45 -12.98 8.29
C GLU A 52 7.61 -12.28 7.22
N VAL A 53 6.30 -12.53 7.17
CA VAL A 53 5.43 -11.86 6.17
C VAL A 53 5.29 -10.37 6.44
N ALA A 54 5.26 -9.95 7.71
CA ALA A 54 5.21 -8.53 8.05
C ALA A 54 6.51 -7.82 7.65
N GLU A 55 7.67 -8.42 7.92
CA GLU A 55 8.97 -7.92 7.48
C GLU A 55 9.06 -7.84 5.95
N LEU A 56 8.58 -8.86 5.25
CA LEU A 56 8.55 -8.91 3.80
C LEU A 56 7.72 -7.77 3.19
N VAL A 57 6.52 -7.53 3.72
CA VAL A 57 5.64 -6.45 3.25
C VAL A 57 6.26 -5.08 3.57
N ASN A 58 6.80 -4.90 4.77
CA ASN A 58 7.38 -3.63 5.23
C ASN A 58 8.75 -3.30 4.61
N ALA A 59 9.45 -4.30 4.06
CA ALA A 59 10.71 -4.07 3.34
C ALA A 59 10.50 -3.36 1.99
N ASN A 60 9.27 -3.30 1.50
CA ASN A 60 8.93 -2.57 0.29
C ASN A 60 8.88 -1.06 0.55
N GLU A 61 9.41 -0.25 -0.38
CA GLU A 61 9.32 1.22 -0.31
C GLU A 61 7.88 1.74 -0.50
N TYR A 62 7.02 0.94 -1.13
CA TYR A 62 5.61 1.22 -1.39
C TYR A 62 4.70 0.66 -0.28
N GLY A 63 3.59 1.34 0.00
CA GLY A 63 2.64 0.97 1.05
C GLY A 63 1.23 1.49 0.76
N LEU A 64 0.65 1.10 -0.38
CA LEU A 64 -0.67 1.58 -0.82
C LEU A 64 -1.83 0.72 -0.28
N SER A 65 -1.86 -0.55 -0.66
CA SER A 65 -2.96 -1.48 -0.35
C SER A 65 -2.44 -2.89 -0.19
N VAL A 66 -2.95 -3.62 0.81
CA VAL A 66 -2.63 -5.04 1.04
C VAL A 66 -3.92 -5.83 1.28
N GLY A 67 -3.96 -7.06 0.75
CA GLY A 67 -5.03 -8.02 0.96
C GLY A 67 -4.50 -9.24 1.71
N ILE A 68 -5.16 -9.64 2.79
CA ILE A 68 -4.75 -10.75 3.66
C ILE A 68 -5.91 -11.75 3.69
N LEU A 69 -5.67 -12.95 3.17
CA LEU A 69 -6.69 -14.01 3.10
C LEU A 69 -6.37 -15.10 4.12
N GLY A 70 -7.33 -15.45 4.98
CA GLY A 70 -7.14 -16.49 6.01
C GLY A 70 -8.09 -16.38 7.20
N ASP A 71 -7.73 -17.05 8.29
CA ASP A 71 -8.41 -16.89 9.58
C ASP A 71 -8.33 -15.43 10.05
N VAL A 72 -9.46 -14.88 10.49
CA VAL A 72 -9.56 -13.45 10.84
C VAL A 72 -8.63 -13.09 12.01
N GLY A 73 -8.48 -13.97 13.00
CA GLY A 73 -7.62 -13.71 14.14
C GLY A 73 -6.13 -13.65 13.77
N GLU A 74 -5.70 -14.51 12.85
CA GLU A 74 -4.33 -14.46 12.31
C GLU A 74 -4.13 -13.29 11.34
N ALA A 75 -5.11 -13.02 10.48
CA ALA A 75 -5.07 -11.91 9.53
C ALA A 75 -4.98 -10.55 10.25
N MET A 76 -5.72 -10.38 11.35
CA MET A 76 -5.63 -9.18 12.19
C MET A 76 -4.23 -8.99 12.80
N LYS A 77 -3.56 -10.07 13.22
CA LYS A 77 -2.18 -9.98 13.73
C LYS A 77 -1.20 -9.51 12.64
N ILE A 78 -1.41 -9.93 11.40
CA ILE A 78 -0.62 -9.45 10.26
C ILE A 78 -0.97 -7.98 9.98
N ALA A 79 -2.26 -7.63 9.94
CA ALA A 79 -2.76 -6.27 9.71
C ALA A 79 -2.14 -5.25 10.69
N ASP A 80 -2.02 -5.60 11.97
CA ASP A 80 -1.42 -4.74 13.00
C ASP A 80 0.08 -4.47 12.80
N ARG A 81 0.77 -5.27 11.97
CA ARG A 81 2.22 -5.22 11.77
C ARG A 81 2.64 -4.64 10.43
N VAL A 82 1.74 -4.53 9.46
CA VAL A 82 2.06 -4.08 8.09
C VAL A 82 1.83 -2.58 7.93
N ASN A 83 2.76 -1.92 7.26
CA ASN A 83 2.71 -0.50 6.95
C ASN A 83 2.07 -0.29 5.58
N SER A 84 0.75 -0.17 5.56
CA SER A 84 -0.02 0.10 4.34
C SER A 84 -1.09 1.14 4.62
N GLY A 85 -1.40 1.96 3.63
CA GLY A 85 -2.50 2.91 3.76
C GLY A 85 -3.87 2.25 3.78
N LYS A 86 -3.98 1.04 3.22
CA LYS A 86 -5.20 0.23 3.19
C LYS A 86 -4.88 -1.23 3.47
N VAL A 87 -5.72 -1.86 4.28
CA VAL A 87 -5.64 -3.28 4.63
C VAL A 87 -7.01 -3.91 4.45
N HIS A 88 -7.06 -4.96 3.65
CA HIS A 88 -8.28 -5.71 3.33
C HIS A 88 -8.14 -7.14 3.88
N ILE A 89 -9.04 -7.57 4.76
CA ILE A 89 -9.07 -8.95 5.28
C ILE A 89 -10.13 -9.73 4.51
N ASN A 90 -9.74 -10.85 3.92
CA ASN A 90 -10.59 -11.70 3.08
C ASN A 90 -11.17 -11.00 1.84
N GLU A 91 -10.43 -10.02 1.31
CA GLU A 91 -10.77 -9.27 0.11
C GLU A 91 -9.50 -8.97 -0.73
N GLN A 92 -9.69 -8.63 -2.01
CA GLN A 92 -8.62 -8.25 -2.93
C GLN A 92 -8.00 -6.88 -2.60
N THR A 93 -6.79 -6.64 -3.11
CA THR A 93 -6.08 -5.35 -2.94
C THR A 93 -6.76 -4.18 -3.69
N VAL A 94 -7.50 -4.49 -4.75
CA VAL A 94 -8.21 -3.52 -5.60
C VAL A 94 -9.65 -3.38 -5.12
N SER A 95 -9.86 -2.52 -4.13
CA SER A 95 -11.19 -2.15 -3.62
C SER A 95 -11.17 -0.67 -3.26
N ASP A 96 -12.13 0.11 -3.72
CA ASP A 96 -12.20 1.55 -3.46
C ASP A 96 -13.66 1.99 -3.31
N GLU A 97 -13.91 2.87 -2.35
CA GLU A 97 -15.24 3.41 -2.07
C GLU A 97 -15.14 4.91 -1.83
N ALA A 98 -16.03 5.68 -2.44
CA ALA A 98 -15.97 7.16 -2.43
C ALA A 98 -16.04 7.78 -1.02
N ASN A 99 -16.61 7.07 -0.05
CA ASN A 99 -16.75 7.47 1.34
C ASN A 99 -15.58 7.01 2.23
N SER A 100 -14.70 6.14 1.74
CA SER A 100 -13.58 5.59 2.49
C SER A 100 -12.27 6.31 2.11
N PRO A 101 -11.36 6.56 3.07
CA PRO A 101 -10.12 7.26 2.78
C PRO A 101 -9.16 6.38 1.97
N PHE A 102 -8.77 6.87 0.79
CA PHE A 102 -7.81 6.27 -0.11
C PHE A 102 -6.48 7.02 -0.08
N GLY A 103 -5.38 6.27 0.05
CA GLY A 103 -4.02 6.74 -0.15
C GLY A 103 -3.01 5.78 0.49
N GLY A 104 -1.73 5.99 0.22
CA GLY A 104 -0.64 5.15 0.73
C GLY A 104 0.29 5.85 1.72
N VAL A 105 1.31 5.11 2.16
CA VAL A 105 2.46 5.60 2.92
C VAL A 105 3.76 5.31 2.15
N GLY A 106 4.90 5.83 2.63
CA GLY A 106 6.19 5.62 1.99
C GLY A 106 6.25 6.27 0.59
N ALA A 107 6.78 5.54 -0.38
CA ALA A 107 6.80 5.98 -1.78
C ALA A 107 5.40 6.02 -2.42
N SER A 108 4.38 5.43 -1.78
CA SER A 108 2.99 5.46 -2.26
C SER A 108 2.19 6.69 -1.82
N GLY A 109 2.78 7.60 -1.02
CA GLY A 109 2.12 8.83 -0.63
C GLY A 109 2.67 9.48 0.63
N THR A 110 2.32 10.75 0.81
CA THR A 110 2.79 11.60 1.91
C THR A 110 1.91 11.54 3.16
N GLY A 111 0.96 10.59 3.23
CA GLY A 111 -0.01 10.48 4.32
C GLY A 111 -1.34 11.21 4.07
N SER A 112 -1.41 12.08 3.06
CA SER A 112 -2.68 12.64 2.60
C SER A 112 -3.61 11.53 2.07
N ARG A 113 -4.92 11.72 2.24
CA ARG A 113 -5.96 10.79 1.84
C ARG A 113 -7.06 11.56 1.12
N ILE A 114 -7.75 10.89 0.19
CA ILE A 114 -8.96 11.40 -0.45
C ILE A 114 -10.09 10.39 -0.26
N GLY A 115 -11.34 10.84 -0.21
CA GLY A 115 -12.50 9.99 0.02
C GLY A 115 -13.09 10.16 1.42
N GLY A 116 -14.42 10.18 1.49
CA GLY A 116 -15.15 10.53 2.71
C GLY A 116 -15.06 12.01 3.07
N ALA A 117 -15.91 12.44 4.02
CA ALA A 117 -15.99 13.85 4.39
C ALA A 117 -14.70 14.35 5.07
N THR A 118 -14.20 13.59 6.05
CA THR A 118 -13.04 14.01 6.87
C THR A 118 -11.78 14.18 6.03
N ALA A 119 -11.36 13.14 5.29
CA ALA A 119 -10.12 13.20 4.53
C ALA A 119 -10.19 14.23 3.39
N ASN A 120 -11.35 14.41 2.75
CA ASN A 120 -11.51 15.46 1.74
C ASN A 120 -11.44 16.87 2.35
N ILE A 121 -12.02 17.09 3.53
CA ILE A 121 -11.89 18.39 4.22
C ILE A 121 -10.42 18.65 4.55
N GLU A 122 -9.71 17.67 5.11
CA GLU A 122 -8.29 17.80 5.41
C GLU A 122 -7.42 18.04 4.16
N ALA A 123 -7.74 17.39 3.03
CA ALA A 123 -6.94 17.50 1.81
C ALA A 123 -7.23 18.76 0.97
N PHE A 124 -8.45 19.31 1.05
CA PHE A 124 -8.91 20.37 0.16
C PHE A 124 -9.35 21.66 0.88
N THR A 125 -9.14 21.75 2.20
CA THR A 125 -9.41 22.96 2.97
C THR A 125 -8.25 23.33 3.87
N GLU A 126 -8.17 24.60 4.24
CA GLU A 126 -7.15 25.12 5.15
C GLU A 126 -7.79 25.53 6.48
N THR A 127 -7.21 25.07 7.59
CA THR A 127 -7.70 25.41 8.93
C THR A 127 -7.25 26.81 9.31
N GLN A 128 -8.19 27.74 9.44
CA GLN A 128 -7.91 29.10 9.89
C GLN A 128 -8.14 29.26 11.39
N TRP A 129 -7.08 29.54 12.15
CA TRP A 129 -7.20 29.97 13.54
C TRP A 129 -7.47 31.47 13.61
N LEU A 130 -8.70 31.84 13.98
CA LEU A 130 -9.11 33.23 14.19
C LEU A 130 -9.30 33.51 15.68
N THR A 131 -8.69 34.58 16.16
CA THR A 131 -8.92 35.10 17.52
C THR A 131 -9.51 36.50 17.44
N MET A 132 -10.35 36.85 18.41
CA MET A 132 -10.98 38.16 18.48
C MET A 132 -10.97 38.65 19.93
N ARG A 133 -10.57 39.91 20.11
CA ARG A 133 -10.77 40.66 21.35
C ARG A 133 -11.55 41.93 21.04
N PRO A 134 -12.48 42.35 21.90
CA PRO A 134 -13.15 43.64 21.74
C PRO A 134 -12.19 44.81 21.99
N GLU A 135 -11.11 44.58 22.74
CA GLU A 135 -10.11 45.60 23.13
C GLU A 135 -8.69 45.10 22.87
N ILE A 136 -7.78 46.03 22.52
CA ILE A 136 -6.36 45.76 22.29
C ILE A 136 -5.74 45.13 23.54
N ALA A 137 -4.98 44.05 23.34
CA ALA A 137 -4.31 43.37 24.44
C ALA A 137 -3.23 44.28 25.07
N PRO A 138 -3.23 44.47 26.40
CA PRO A 138 -2.05 45.02 27.06
C PRO A 138 -0.94 43.98 27.01
N TYR A 139 0.26 44.41 26.64
CA TYR A 139 1.46 43.58 26.68
C TYR A 139 2.24 43.87 27.97
N PRO A 140 2.97 42.89 28.51
CA PRO A 140 3.57 42.97 29.84
C PRO A 140 4.72 43.98 29.97
N PHE A 141 5.11 44.68 28.91
CA PHE A 141 6.08 45.78 28.87
C PHE A 141 5.72 46.78 27.78
#